data_AF-A0A8J3MTX0-F1
#
_entry.id   AF-A0A8J3MTX0-F1
#
_cell.length_a   1.000
_cell.length_b   1.000
_cell.length_c   1.000
_cell.angle_alpha   90.00
_cell.angle_beta   90.00
_cell.angle_gamma   90.00
#
_symmetry.space_group_name_H-M   'P 1'
#
loop_
_entity.id
_entity.type
_entity.pdbx_description
1 polymer ?
#
loop_
_entity_poly.entity_id
_entity_poly.type
_entity_poly.pdbx_seq_one_letter_code
_entity_poly.pdbx_strand_id
1 'polypeptide(L)'
;MTQQVSAHHLSRLAYLYVRQSTLQQVLENTESTARQYALRERALALGWSQERIVVIDQDLGHSGASTADRLGFQRLVAEVGLGQVGLVLGLEVSRLARNSSDWHQLLEICALTRTLILDEEGLYDPATFNDRLLLGLKGTMSEAELFILRARLQGGILNKARRGALKLTLPIGFVYTETDVVVLDPDLQVQASIREVFRSFAHTGSAFTTVRHFRQQHLLFPRRLRRGAHQGELVWAEIEHHDVLRLLHHPAYAGAYVYGRSRTTKTADGKLHIQDVPRANWVALVREAHVGYISWEDFERERVTACFEQPSVCSQAFFPTTRGTCALAGFDPLWLLRRTDDGALSPAQRAAYHPRLSVPEPKHCPGEYSLSTHSWARSGSSRWGGAPGAHDPRSPRLDLGSTGGSHPASR
;
A
#
# COMPACT_ATOMS: atom_id res chain seq x y z
N MET A 1 -48.87 -3.20 -12.55
CA MET A 1 -47.81 -3.44 -11.54
C MET A 1 -47.58 -2.17 -10.72
N THR A 2 -48.60 -1.71 -10.00
CA THR A 2 -48.69 -0.32 -9.49
C THR A 2 -48.93 -0.26 -7.98
N GLN A 3 -48.58 -1.34 -7.25
CA GLN A 3 -49.06 -1.56 -5.88
C GLN A 3 -48.00 -1.31 -4.77
N GLN A 4 -46.73 -1.10 -5.13
CA GLN A 4 -45.65 -0.76 -4.16
C GLN A 4 -45.48 0.76 -3.93
N VAL A 5 -45.76 1.61 -4.94
CA VAL A 5 -45.66 3.07 -4.78
C VAL A 5 -46.94 3.59 -4.15
N SER A 6 -46.81 4.30 -3.02
CA SER A 6 -47.92 4.89 -2.29
C SER A 6 -47.84 6.42 -2.30
N ALA A 7 -48.95 7.10 -2.00
CA ALA A 7 -48.95 8.55 -1.83
C ALA A 7 -47.95 9.04 -0.76
N HIS A 8 -47.66 8.20 0.24
CA HIS A 8 -46.65 8.43 1.28
C HIS A 8 -45.21 8.35 0.75
N HIS A 9 -44.95 7.59 -0.31
CA HIS A 9 -43.64 7.61 -1.00
C HIS A 9 -43.52 8.85 -1.89
N LEU A 10 -44.59 9.20 -2.62
CA LEU A 10 -44.62 10.37 -3.51
C LEU A 10 -44.59 11.72 -2.77
N SER A 11 -45.07 11.78 -1.52
CA SER A 11 -44.98 12.98 -0.68
C SER A 11 -43.57 13.28 -0.16
N ARG A 12 -42.58 12.43 -0.48
CA ARG A 12 -41.17 12.53 -0.09
C ARG A 12 -40.25 12.69 -1.30
N LEU A 13 -38.97 12.94 -1.05
CA LEU A 13 -37.96 13.08 -2.10
C LEU A 13 -37.57 11.73 -2.73
N ALA A 14 -37.18 11.77 -3.99
CA ALA A 14 -36.52 10.67 -4.69
C ALA A 14 -35.05 11.03 -4.89
N TYR A 15 -34.12 10.20 -4.41
CA TYR A 15 -32.69 10.45 -4.51
C TYR A 15 -32.05 9.56 -5.56
N LEU A 16 -31.57 10.15 -6.65
CA LEU A 16 -30.73 9.47 -7.64
C LEU A 16 -29.26 9.63 -7.26
N TYR A 17 -28.61 8.53 -6.91
CA TYR A 17 -27.19 8.52 -6.59
C TYR A 17 -26.38 8.07 -7.82
N VAL A 18 -25.59 9.00 -8.36
CA VAL A 18 -24.71 8.81 -9.51
C VAL A 18 -23.28 8.63 -9.00
N ARG A 19 -22.59 7.57 -9.45
CA ARG A 19 -21.23 7.26 -9.04
C ARG A 19 -20.41 6.74 -10.22
N GLN A 20 -19.23 7.34 -10.41
CA GLN A 20 -18.19 6.85 -11.30
C GLN A 20 -16.82 6.99 -10.64
N SER A 21 -15.95 6.02 -10.90
CA SER A 21 -14.56 6.05 -10.47
C SER A 21 -13.72 6.91 -11.41
N THR A 22 -13.03 7.92 -10.87
CA THR A 22 -11.98 8.71 -11.53
C THR A 22 -12.39 9.59 -12.72
N LEU A 23 -11.80 10.80 -12.77
CA LEU A 23 -12.04 11.82 -13.81
C LEU A 23 -11.80 11.29 -15.24
N GLN A 24 -10.84 10.38 -15.41
CA GLN A 24 -10.54 9.79 -16.72
C GLN A 24 -11.69 8.93 -17.25
N GLN A 25 -12.33 8.11 -16.40
CA GLN A 25 -13.44 7.28 -16.87
C GLN A 25 -14.70 8.10 -17.17
N VAL A 26 -14.89 9.26 -16.54
CA VAL A 26 -15.98 10.20 -16.85
C VAL A 26 -15.86 10.74 -18.29
N LEU A 27 -14.63 11.00 -18.75
CA LEU A 27 -14.34 11.46 -20.12
C LEU A 27 -14.45 10.33 -21.15
N GLU A 28 -14.02 9.11 -20.79
CA GLU A 28 -13.95 7.97 -21.70
C GLU A 28 -15.25 7.14 -21.79
N ASN A 29 -16.17 7.24 -20.81
CA ASN A 29 -17.36 6.36 -20.68
C ASN A 29 -18.67 7.13 -20.54
N THR A 30 -18.92 8.07 -21.45
CA THR A 30 -20.13 8.92 -21.50
C THR A 30 -21.45 8.13 -21.42
N GLU A 31 -21.53 6.98 -22.09
CA GLU A 31 -22.71 6.09 -22.07
C GLU A 31 -23.06 5.55 -20.67
N SER A 32 -22.05 5.24 -19.85
CA SER A 32 -22.28 4.81 -18.46
C SER A 32 -22.86 5.94 -17.61
N THR A 33 -22.41 7.17 -17.85
CA THR A 33 -22.94 8.38 -17.22
C THR A 33 -24.39 8.60 -17.64
N ALA A 34 -24.67 8.57 -18.95
CA ALA A 34 -26.00 8.75 -19.50
C ALA A 34 -27.02 7.75 -18.93
N ARG A 35 -26.68 6.45 -18.84
CA ARG A 35 -27.55 5.42 -18.24
C ARG A 35 -27.86 5.67 -16.76
N GLN A 36 -26.92 6.22 -15.99
CA GLN A 36 -27.19 6.58 -14.59
C GLN A 36 -28.17 7.76 -14.49
N TYR A 37 -27.97 8.84 -15.26
CA TYR A 37 -28.92 9.97 -15.27
C TYR A 37 -30.30 9.58 -15.84
N ALA A 38 -30.37 8.64 -16.79
CA ALA A 38 -31.62 8.15 -17.37
C ALA A 38 -32.57 7.48 -16.36
N LEU A 39 -32.08 7.02 -15.19
CA LEU A 39 -32.94 6.53 -14.11
C LEU A 39 -33.89 7.60 -13.55
N ARG A 40 -33.60 8.89 -13.77
CA ARG A 40 -34.53 9.99 -13.49
C ARG A 40 -35.88 9.77 -14.16
N GLU A 41 -35.89 9.30 -15.41
CA GLU A 41 -37.12 9.06 -16.18
C GLU A 41 -37.97 7.94 -15.54
N ARG A 42 -37.35 6.96 -14.88
CA ARG A 42 -38.08 5.95 -14.10
C ARG A 42 -38.73 6.54 -12.85
N ALA A 43 -38.09 7.47 -12.16
CA ALA A 43 -38.72 8.17 -11.03
C ALA A 43 -39.93 9.01 -11.48
N LEU A 44 -39.81 9.71 -12.61
CA LEU A 44 -40.91 10.45 -13.23
C LEU A 44 -42.07 9.51 -13.62
N ALA A 45 -41.77 8.39 -14.29
CA ALA A 45 -42.76 7.38 -14.68
C ALA A 45 -43.47 6.70 -13.49
N LEU A 46 -42.84 6.67 -12.31
CA LEU A 46 -43.44 6.20 -11.06
C LEU A 46 -44.26 7.27 -10.31
N GLY A 47 -44.30 8.51 -10.82
CA GLY A 47 -45.16 9.58 -10.30
C GLY A 47 -44.48 10.64 -9.43
N TRP A 48 -43.14 10.64 -9.28
CA TRP A 48 -42.44 11.74 -8.63
C TRP A 48 -42.43 12.99 -9.54
N SER A 49 -42.64 14.17 -8.96
CA SER A 49 -42.44 15.43 -9.69
C SER A 49 -40.94 15.71 -9.89
N GLN A 50 -40.60 16.42 -10.96
CA GLN A 50 -39.21 16.73 -11.32
C GLN A 50 -38.43 17.48 -10.23
N GLU A 51 -39.14 18.31 -9.46
CA GLU A 51 -38.65 19.09 -8.31
C GLU A 51 -38.31 18.23 -7.09
N ARG A 52 -38.94 17.06 -6.96
CA ARG A 52 -38.74 16.11 -5.86
C ARG A 52 -37.64 15.10 -6.13
N ILE A 53 -37.06 15.11 -7.33
CA ILE A 53 -35.94 14.23 -7.71
C ILE A 53 -34.62 14.97 -7.48
N VAL A 54 -33.89 14.58 -6.45
CA VAL A 54 -32.57 15.11 -6.10
C VAL A 54 -31.51 14.19 -6.68
N VAL A 55 -30.56 14.74 -7.44
CA VAL A 55 -29.38 14.00 -7.92
C VAL A 55 -28.20 14.26 -7.00
N ILE A 56 -27.52 13.19 -6.59
CA ILE A 56 -26.22 13.25 -5.92
C ILE A 56 -25.17 12.74 -6.91
N ASP A 57 -24.36 13.65 -7.42
CA ASP A 57 -23.22 13.40 -8.32
C ASP A 57 -21.89 13.95 -7.76
N GLN A 58 -21.90 14.46 -6.52
CA GLN A 58 -20.73 15.01 -5.82
C GLN A 58 -19.61 13.99 -5.57
N ASP A 59 -19.90 12.69 -5.70
CA ASP A 59 -18.93 11.60 -5.58
C ASP A 59 -18.29 11.21 -6.95
N LEU A 60 -18.56 11.96 -8.04
CA LEU A 60 -17.93 11.78 -9.36
C LEU A 60 -16.45 12.18 -9.39
N GLY A 61 -15.65 11.43 -10.15
CA GLY A 61 -14.26 11.83 -10.47
C GLY A 61 -13.21 11.53 -9.37
N HIS A 62 -13.64 11.24 -8.14
CA HIS A 62 -12.76 10.99 -7.01
C HIS A 62 -12.33 9.51 -6.91
N SER A 63 -11.02 9.26 -6.72
CA SER A 63 -10.51 7.90 -6.53
C SER A 63 -10.88 7.36 -5.15
N GLY A 64 -11.50 6.19 -5.07
CA GLY A 64 -12.05 5.60 -3.84
C GLY A 64 -11.03 5.18 -2.75
N ALA A 65 -9.83 5.74 -2.75
CA ALA A 65 -8.76 5.53 -1.77
C ALA A 65 -8.81 6.52 -0.59
N SER A 66 -9.52 7.65 -0.71
CA SER A 66 -9.67 8.63 0.37
C SER A 66 -10.88 8.32 1.26
N THR A 67 -10.71 8.54 2.57
CA THR A 67 -11.77 8.45 3.59
C THR A 67 -12.61 9.74 3.69
N ALA A 68 -12.15 10.83 3.06
CA ALA A 68 -12.84 12.13 3.07
C ALA A 68 -13.99 12.20 2.04
N ASP A 69 -13.91 11.41 0.96
CA ASP A 69 -14.90 11.39 -0.13
C ASP A 69 -16.13 10.53 0.22
N ARG A 70 -16.97 11.01 1.15
CA ARG A 70 -18.25 10.34 1.53
C ARG A 70 -19.44 11.28 1.70
N LEU A 71 -19.31 12.57 1.39
CA LEU A 71 -20.35 13.56 1.64
C LEU A 71 -21.67 13.24 0.94
N GLY A 72 -21.62 12.75 -0.32
CA GLY A 72 -22.81 12.35 -1.07
C GLY A 72 -23.56 11.19 -0.41
N PHE A 73 -22.86 10.07 -0.17
CA PHE A 73 -23.46 8.89 0.49
C PHE A 73 -23.91 9.16 1.94
N GLN A 74 -23.14 9.94 2.71
CA GLN A 74 -23.52 10.32 4.08
C GLN A 74 -24.78 11.18 4.10
N ARG A 75 -24.91 12.13 3.17
CA ARG A 75 -26.13 12.92 2.99
C ARG A 75 -27.31 12.02 2.66
N LEU A 76 -27.16 11.08 1.72
CA LEU A 76 -28.21 10.12 1.37
C LEU A 76 -28.70 9.34 2.61
N VAL A 77 -27.77 8.73 3.36
CA VAL A 77 -28.11 7.96 4.58
C VAL A 77 -28.80 8.82 5.64
N ALA A 78 -28.37 10.08 5.82
CA ALA A 78 -28.99 11.01 6.76
C ALA A 78 -30.43 11.38 6.36
N GLU A 79 -30.66 11.75 5.11
CA GLU A 79 -32.00 12.14 4.60
C GLU A 79 -32.98 10.96 4.63
N VAL A 80 -32.50 9.74 4.29
CA VAL A 80 -33.27 8.49 4.42
C VAL A 80 -33.60 8.22 5.89
N GLY A 81 -32.65 8.41 6.81
CA GLY A 81 -32.85 8.24 8.26
C GLY A 81 -33.79 9.26 8.90
N LEU A 82 -33.84 10.48 8.36
CA LEU A 82 -34.82 11.52 8.72
C LEU A 82 -36.22 11.25 8.12
N GLY A 83 -36.39 10.19 7.32
CA GLY A 83 -37.65 9.85 6.67
C GLY A 83 -38.07 10.81 5.55
N GLN A 84 -37.15 11.64 5.05
CA GLN A 84 -37.43 12.63 3.99
C GLN A 84 -37.43 12.01 2.58
N VAL A 85 -36.96 10.76 2.46
CA VAL A 85 -36.81 10.04 1.20
C VAL A 85 -37.91 8.98 1.08
N GLY A 86 -38.54 8.92 -0.09
CA GLY A 86 -39.51 7.88 -0.47
C GLY A 86 -38.93 6.85 -1.44
N LEU A 87 -37.87 7.22 -2.16
CA LEU A 87 -37.22 6.39 -3.17
C LEU A 87 -35.71 6.70 -3.26
N VAL A 88 -34.87 5.66 -3.28
CA VAL A 88 -33.44 5.74 -3.62
C VAL A 88 -33.22 5.03 -4.96
N LEU A 89 -32.56 5.68 -5.90
CA LEU A 89 -32.25 5.17 -7.23
C LEU A 89 -30.74 5.07 -7.46
N GLY A 90 -30.30 4.02 -8.14
CA GLY A 90 -28.95 3.86 -8.67
C GLY A 90 -28.89 2.69 -9.65
N LEU A 91 -27.95 2.69 -10.60
CA LEU A 91 -27.93 1.68 -11.68
C LEU A 91 -27.77 0.26 -11.12
N GLU A 92 -26.78 0.08 -10.23
CA GLU A 92 -26.57 -1.13 -9.46
C GLU A 92 -26.54 -0.74 -7.98
N VAL A 93 -27.67 -0.89 -7.28
CA VAL A 93 -27.82 -0.33 -5.92
C VAL A 93 -26.91 -1.05 -4.91
N SER A 94 -26.55 -2.30 -5.16
CA SER A 94 -25.49 -3.03 -4.43
C SER A 94 -24.09 -2.39 -4.52
N ARG A 95 -23.89 -1.39 -5.41
CA ARG A 95 -22.67 -0.59 -5.53
C ARG A 95 -22.77 0.83 -4.98
N LEU A 96 -23.90 1.23 -4.37
CA LEU A 96 -24.01 2.53 -3.67
C LEU A 96 -22.95 2.61 -2.56
N ALA A 97 -22.94 1.59 -1.70
CA ALA A 97 -21.97 1.45 -0.63
C ALA A 97 -20.55 1.12 -1.15
N ARG A 98 -19.52 1.33 -0.31
CA ARG A 98 -18.13 0.92 -0.60
C ARG A 98 -17.77 -0.45 0.02
N ASN A 99 -18.64 -1.00 0.87
CA ASN A 99 -18.47 -2.24 1.63
C ASN A 99 -19.87 -2.85 1.91
N SER A 100 -19.90 -4.11 2.36
CA SER A 100 -21.13 -4.77 2.81
C SER A 100 -21.76 -4.13 4.05
N SER A 101 -20.99 -3.60 5.01
CA SER A 101 -21.55 -3.02 6.24
C SER A 101 -22.48 -1.84 5.97
N ASP A 102 -22.02 -0.89 5.14
CA ASP A 102 -22.78 0.33 4.88
C ASP A 102 -23.96 0.04 3.94
N TRP A 103 -23.88 -1.03 3.13
CA TRP A 103 -25.01 -1.55 2.34
C TRP A 103 -26.13 -2.09 3.23
N HIS A 104 -25.80 -2.98 4.17
CA HIS A 104 -26.78 -3.55 5.09
C HIS A 104 -27.37 -2.47 6.02
N GLN A 105 -26.55 -1.52 6.47
CA GLN A 105 -27.03 -0.36 7.23
C GLN A 105 -28.05 0.46 6.44
N LEU A 106 -27.81 0.74 5.15
CA LEU A 106 -28.79 1.44 4.30
C LEU A 106 -30.09 0.63 4.14
N LEU A 107 -30.00 -0.69 3.93
CA LEU A 107 -31.16 -1.58 3.85
C LEU A 107 -31.98 -1.65 5.15
N GLU A 108 -31.34 -1.52 6.31
CA GLU A 108 -32.02 -1.44 7.61
C GLU A 108 -32.75 -0.11 7.76
N ILE A 109 -32.09 1.01 7.49
CA ILE A 109 -32.70 2.34 7.61
C ILE A 109 -33.86 2.49 6.61
N CYS A 110 -33.69 2.09 5.34
CA CYS A 110 -34.77 2.12 4.34
C CYS A 110 -36.00 1.29 4.77
N ALA A 111 -35.80 0.12 5.35
CA ALA A 111 -36.88 -0.72 5.84
C ALA A 111 -37.66 -0.06 7.00
N LEU A 112 -36.93 0.58 7.93
CA LEU A 112 -37.54 1.31 9.05
C LEU A 112 -38.32 2.54 8.58
N THR A 113 -37.79 3.30 7.61
CA THR A 113 -38.42 4.56 7.16
C THR A 113 -39.42 4.38 6.03
N ARG A 114 -39.60 3.15 5.51
CA ARG A 114 -40.40 2.82 4.32
C ARG A 114 -39.93 3.59 3.08
N THR A 115 -38.63 3.53 2.84
CA THR A 115 -37.98 4.08 1.65
C THR A 115 -37.78 2.97 0.63
N LEU A 116 -38.35 3.13 -0.57
CA LEU A 116 -38.17 2.17 -1.66
C LEU A 116 -36.78 2.29 -2.29
N ILE A 117 -36.35 1.22 -2.95
CA ILE A 117 -35.09 1.16 -3.70
C ILE A 117 -35.40 0.80 -5.16
N LEU A 118 -34.81 1.50 -6.12
CA LEU A 118 -34.90 1.17 -7.55
C LEU A 118 -33.51 0.96 -8.16
N ASP A 119 -33.33 -0.17 -8.84
CA ASP A 119 -32.19 -0.46 -9.71
C ASP A 119 -32.61 -0.60 -11.18
N GLU A 120 -31.67 -0.93 -12.08
CA GLU A 120 -31.99 -1.14 -13.50
C GLU A 120 -33.02 -2.28 -13.72
N GLU A 121 -33.03 -3.30 -12.88
CA GLU A 121 -33.94 -4.44 -13.02
C GLU A 121 -35.33 -4.19 -12.43
N GLY A 122 -35.44 -3.47 -11.31
CA GLY A 122 -36.68 -3.45 -10.53
C GLY A 122 -36.80 -2.38 -9.45
N LEU A 123 -38.00 -2.34 -8.86
CA LEU A 123 -38.35 -1.57 -7.67
C LEU A 123 -38.52 -2.56 -6.51
N TYR A 124 -37.99 -2.22 -5.34
CA TYR A 124 -37.93 -3.09 -4.18
C TYR A 124 -38.35 -2.35 -2.91
N ASP A 125 -39.02 -3.05 -2.00
CA ASP A 125 -39.30 -2.62 -0.64
C ASP A 125 -38.39 -3.39 0.36
N PRO A 126 -37.38 -2.75 0.97
CA PRO A 126 -36.49 -3.40 1.94
C PRO A 126 -37.16 -3.92 3.23
N ALA A 127 -38.43 -3.57 3.48
CA ALA A 127 -39.25 -4.14 4.55
C ALA A 127 -39.91 -5.47 4.15
N THR A 128 -40.04 -5.76 2.85
CA THR A 128 -40.60 -7.02 2.33
C THR A 128 -39.52 -8.10 2.27
N PHE A 129 -39.82 -9.33 2.75
CA PHE A 129 -38.84 -10.41 2.88
C PHE A 129 -38.14 -10.79 1.56
N ASN A 130 -38.91 -11.00 0.48
CA ASN A 130 -38.37 -11.42 -0.82
C ASN A 130 -37.42 -10.36 -1.39
N ASP A 131 -37.85 -9.10 -1.37
CA ASP A 131 -37.10 -7.94 -1.85
C ASP A 131 -35.82 -7.75 -1.02
N ARG A 132 -35.91 -7.85 0.32
CA ARG A 132 -34.75 -7.80 1.23
C ARG A 132 -33.75 -8.92 0.98
N LEU A 133 -34.22 -10.15 0.73
CA LEU A 133 -33.36 -11.29 0.38
C LEU A 133 -32.64 -11.06 -0.95
N LEU A 134 -33.35 -10.60 -1.97
CA LEU A 134 -32.78 -10.29 -3.29
C LEU A 134 -31.75 -9.15 -3.21
N LEU A 135 -32.04 -8.08 -2.47
CA LEU A 135 -31.12 -6.97 -2.22
C LEU A 135 -29.86 -7.41 -1.45
N GLY A 136 -30.01 -8.33 -0.49
CA GLY A 136 -28.87 -8.97 0.19
C GLY A 136 -28.00 -9.78 -0.77
N LEU A 137 -28.62 -10.63 -1.61
CA LEU A 137 -27.93 -11.43 -2.61
C LEU A 137 -27.21 -10.55 -3.65
N LYS A 138 -27.86 -9.52 -4.20
CA LYS A 138 -27.23 -8.50 -5.07
C LYS A 138 -26.03 -7.83 -4.41
N GLY A 139 -26.10 -7.57 -3.10
CA GLY A 139 -24.98 -7.08 -2.28
C GLY A 139 -23.79 -8.04 -2.29
N THR A 140 -24.01 -9.30 -1.90
CA THR A 140 -22.94 -10.32 -1.86
C THR A 140 -22.36 -10.65 -3.24
N MET A 141 -23.18 -10.64 -4.29
CA MET A 141 -22.76 -10.86 -5.67
C MET A 141 -21.81 -9.74 -6.15
N SER A 142 -22.13 -8.48 -5.85
CA SER A 142 -21.27 -7.33 -6.17
C SER A 142 -19.88 -7.44 -5.49
N GLU A 143 -19.82 -7.89 -4.23
CA GLU A 143 -18.53 -8.15 -3.56
C GLU A 143 -17.77 -9.33 -4.19
N ALA A 144 -18.49 -10.41 -4.54
CA ALA A 144 -17.90 -11.60 -5.17
C ALA A 144 -17.34 -11.30 -6.58
N GLU A 145 -18.04 -10.51 -7.39
CA GLU A 145 -17.55 -10.04 -8.69
C GLU A 145 -16.26 -9.23 -8.55
N LEU A 146 -16.23 -8.27 -7.61
CA LEU A 146 -15.05 -7.46 -7.35
C LEU A 146 -13.87 -8.32 -6.88
N PHE A 147 -14.14 -9.35 -6.08
CA PHE A 147 -13.14 -10.34 -5.69
C PHE A 147 -12.63 -11.15 -6.89
N ILE A 148 -13.52 -11.66 -7.74
CA ILE A 148 -13.19 -12.43 -8.95
C ILE A 148 -12.36 -11.58 -9.93
N LEU A 149 -12.75 -10.33 -10.18
CA LEU A 149 -12.02 -9.39 -11.03
C LEU A 149 -10.61 -9.14 -10.48
N ARG A 150 -10.48 -8.85 -9.18
CA ARG A 150 -9.17 -8.68 -8.51
C ARG A 150 -8.31 -9.94 -8.61
N ALA A 151 -8.89 -11.11 -8.35
CA ALA A 151 -8.19 -12.39 -8.44
C ALA A 151 -7.70 -12.69 -9.87
N ARG A 152 -8.52 -12.41 -10.90
CA ARG A 152 -8.12 -12.53 -12.32
C ARG A 152 -7.00 -11.57 -12.69
N LEU A 153 -7.10 -10.29 -12.30
CA LEU A 153 -6.05 -9.28 -12.53
C LEU A 153 -4.74 -9.67 -11.84
N GLN A 154 -4.80 -10.07 -10.56
CA GLN A 154 -3.64 -10.52 -9.80
C GLN A 154 -3.02 -11.78 -10.41
N GLY A 155 -3.84 -12.76 -10.81
CA GLY A 155 -3.38 -13.95 -11.53
C GLY A 155 -2.67 -13.61 -12.86
N GLY A 156 -3.20 -12.65 -13.61
CA GLY A 156 -2.57 -12.13 -14.83
C GLY A 156 -1.22 -11.45 -14.57
N ILE A 157 -1.12 -10.62 -13.53
CA ILE A 157 0.12 -9.97 -13.09
C ILE A 157 1.16 -11.04 -12.69
N LEU A 158 0.77 -12.01 -11.84
CA LEU A 158 1.64 -13.10 -11.39
C LEU A 158 2.12 -13.97 -12.57
N ASN A 159 1.26 -14.26 -13.55
CA ASN A 159 1.62 -15.04 -14.74
C ASN A 159 2.60 -14.29 -15.66
N LYS A 160 2.38 -12.99 -15.89
CA LYS A 160 3.34 -12.14 -16.62
C LYS A 160 4.69 -12.07 -15.87
N ALA A 161 4.66 -11.89 -14.55
CA ALA A 161 5.87 -11.82 -13.72
C ALA A 161 6.70 -13.11 -13.73
N ARG A 162 6.05 -14.28 -13.59
CA ARG A 162 6.73 -15.60 -13.61
C ARG A 162 7.49 -15.87 -14.91
N ARG A 163 7.07 -15.26 -16.02
CA ARG A 163 7.74 -15.36 -17.34
C ARG A 163 8.67 -14.18 -17.66
N GLY A 164 8.95 -13.30 -16.70
CA GLY A 164 9.78 -12.10 -16.91
C GLY A 164 9.11 -10.97 -17.73
N ALA A 165 7.87 -11.15 -18.18
CA ALA A 165 7.20 -10.27 -19.14
C ALA A 165 6.31 -9.17 -18.49
N LEU A 166 6.29 -9.06 -17.16
CA LEU A 166 5.62 -7.94 -16.49
C LEU A 166 6.59 -6.76 -16.41
N LYS A 167 6.30 -5.68 -17.14
CA LYS A 167 7.05 -4.42 -17.12
C LYS A 167 7.11 -3.84 -15.70
N LEU A 168 8.31 -3.72 -15.14
CA LEU A 168 8.58 -3.17 -13.81
C LEU A 168 9.27 -1.80 -13.88
N THR A 169 9.18 -1.02 -12.81
CA THR A 169 10.01 0.17 -12.63
C THR A 169 11.48 -0.22 -12.51
N LEU A 170 12.28 0.08 -13.54
CA LEU A 170 13.71 -0.26 -13.57
C LEU A 170 14.53 0.61 -12.59
N PRO A 171 15.59 0.08 -11.96
CA PRO A 171 16.56 0.87 -11.21
C PRO A 171 17.38 1.79 -12.13
N ILE A 172 18.24 2.65 -11.57
CA ILE A 172 19.11 3.52 -12.37
C ILE A 172 20.11 2.67 -13.19
N GLY A 173 20.52 3.17 -14.35
CA GLY A 173 21.40 2.43 -15.26
C GLY A 173 20.71 1.48 -16.23
N PHE A 174 19.38 1.45 -16.24
CA PHE A 174 18.59 0.65 -17.18
C PHE A 174 17.43 1.43 -17.76
N VAL A 175 17.12 1.16 -19.04
CA VAL A 175 15.96 1.70 -19.75
C VAL A 175 15.23 0.57 -20.50
N TYR A 176 13.98 0.81 -20.86
CA TYR A 176 13.28 -0.02 -21.85
C TYR A 176 13.54 0.52 -23.24
N THR A 177 13.78 -0.38 -24.18
CA THR A 177 13.67 -0.12 -25.62
C THR A 177 12.20 0.06 -26.03
N GLU A 178 11.96 0.52 -27.27
CA GLU A 178 10.62 0.57 -27.88
C GLU A 178 9.94 -0.81 -27.91
N THR A 179 10.73 -1.88 -27.98
CA THR A 179 10.30 -3.29 -27.96
C THR A 179 10.14 -3.88 -26.55
N ASP A 180 10.07 -3.03 -25.49
CA ASP A 180 9.94 -3.44 -24.09
C ASP A 180 11.08 -4.35 -23.53
N VAL A 181 12.20 -4.46 -24.26
CA VAL A 181 13.41 -5.16 -23.79
C VAL A 181 14.23 -4.22 -22.90
N VAL A 182 14.69 -4.75 -21.76
CA VAL A 182 15.56 -4.04 -20.81
C VAL A 182 17.00 -4.00 -21.35
N VAL A 183 17.56 -2.80 -21.45
CA VAL A 183 18.95 -2.56 -21.85
C VAL A 183 19.64 -1.63 -20.83
N LEU A 184 20.97 -1.58 -20.89
CA LEU A 184 21.74 -0.58 -20.13
C LEU A 184 21.35 0.83 -20.61
N ASP A 185 21.39 1.81 -19.69
CA ASP A 185 21.14 3.22 -20.03
C ASP A 185 22.12 3.65 -21.15
N PRO A 186 21.65 4.25 -22.26
CA PRO A 186 22.52 4.65 -23.37
C PRO A 186 23.53 5.74 -23.00
N ASP A 187 23.30 6.45 -21.89
CA ASP A 187 24.27 7.39 -21.32
C ASP A 187 25.49 6.62 -20.75
N LEU A 188 26.63 6.75 -21.45
CA LEU A 188 27.89 6.12 -21.07
C LEU A 188 28.43 6.64 -19.72
N GLN A 189 28.12 7.87 -19.32
CA GLN A 189 28.50 8.41 -18.02
C GLN A 189 27.69 7.74 -16.92
N VAL A 190 26.38 7.51 -17.13
CA VAL A 190 25.54 6.72 -16.21
C VAL A 190 26.10 5.31 -16.05
N GLN A 191 26.47 4.66 -17.16
CA GLN A 191 27.09 3.34 -17.09
C GLN A 191 28.43 3.36 -16.34
N ALA A 192 29.29 4.34 -16.61
CA ALA A 192 30.61 4.47 -15.99
C ALA A 192 30.50 4.67 -14.47
N SER A 193 29.64 5.57 -14.00
CA SER A 193 29.43 5.80 -12.56
C SER A 193 28.91 4.54 -11.84
N ILE A 194 28.02 3.77 -12.44
CA ILE A 194 27.53 2.52 -11.84
C ILE A 194 28.63 1.45 -11.81
N ARG A 195 29.41 1.30 -12.89
CA ARG A 195 30.58 0.40 -12.90
C ARG A 195 31.63 0.81 -11.87
N GLU A 196 31.80 2.10 -11.61
CA GLU A 196 32.73 2.60 -10.59
C GLU A 196 32.26 2.30 -9.16
N VAL A 197 30.95 2.30 -8.87
CA VAL A 197 30.42 1.83 -7.57
C VAL A 197 30.80 0.37 -7.34
N PHE A 198 30.49 -0.51 -8.29
CA PHE A 198 30.81 -1.94 -8.18
C PHE A 198 32.33 -2.19 -8.11
N ARG A 199 33.12 -1.50 -8.94
CA ARG A 199 34.59 -1.56 -8.88
C ARG A 199 35.11 -1.14 -7.50
N SER A 200 34.70 0.02 -6.99
CA SER A 200 35.15 0.55 -5.71
C SER A 200 34.73 -0.37 -4.55
N PHE A 201 33.53 -0.94 -4.58
CA PHE A 201 33.10 -1.92 -3.59
C PHE A 201 33.89 -3.24 -3.66
N ALA A 202 34.14 -3.78 -4.84
CA ALA A 202 34.94 -5.01 -5.00
C ALA A 202 36.38 -4.87 -4.47
N HIS A 203 36.97 -3.67 -4.57
CA HIS A 203 38.28 -3.36 -3.98
C HIS A 203 38.19 -3.17 -2.46
N THR A 204 37.22 -2.39 -1.97
CA THR A 204 37.18 -1.94 -0.56
C THR A 204 36.43 -2.86 0.39
N GLY A 205 35.45 -3.62 -0.10
CA GLY A 205 34.53 -4.44 0.70
C GLY A 205 33.59 -3.65 1.61
N SER A 206 33.49 -2.32 1.45
CA SER A 206 32.69 -1.44 2.31
C SER A 206 31.92 -0.39 1.52
N ALA A 207 30.62 -0.29 1.79
CA ALA A 207 29.75 0.73 1.22
C ALA A 207 30.13 2.14 1.70
N PHE A 208 30.55 2.30 2.95
CA PHE A 208 31.07 3.58 3.46
C PHE A 208 32.36 4.01 2.77
N THR A 209 33.32 3.10 2.58
CA THR A 209 34.57 3.43 1.87
C THR A 209 34.30 3.72 0.39
N THR A 210 33.32 3.05 -0.22
CA THR A 210 32.85 3.36 -1.60
C THR A 210 32.33 4.81 -1.72
N VAL A 211 31.47 5.27 -0.79
CA VAL A 211 31.02 6.67 -0.75
C VAL A 211 32.18 7.64 -0.54
N ARG A 212 33.12 7.30 0.35
CA ARG A 212 34.32 8.13 0.61
C ARG A 212 35.18 8.28 -0.65
N HIS A 213 35.39 7.20 -1.39
CA HIS A 213 36.13 7.19 -2.65
C HIS A 213 35.48 8.14 -3.68
N PHE A 214 34.17 8.03 -3.89
CA PHE A 214 33.42 8.93 -4.77
C PHE A 214 33.60 10.40 -4.38
N ARG A 215 33.50 10.73 -3.09
CA ARG A 215 33.73 12.10 -2.58
C ARG A 215 35.17 12.59 -2.79
N GLN A 216 36.17 11.74 -2.55
CA GLN A 216 37.58 12.08 -2.74
C GLN A 216 37.96 12.30 -4.21
N GLN A 217 37.26 11.64 -5.13
CA GLN A 217 37.42 11.79 -6.58
C GLN A 217 36.46 12.82 -7.18
N HIS A 218 35.68 13.53 -6.35
CA HIS A 218 34.63 14.49 -6.78
C HIS A 218 33.62 13.92 -7.80
N LEU A 219 33.34 12.61 -7.72
CA LEU A 219 32.43 11.92 -8.63
C LEU A 219 30.98 12.08 -8.20
N LEU A 220 30.15 12.55 -9.13
CA LEU A 220 28.70 12.58 -8.99
C LEU A 220 28.08 11.24 -9.44
N PHE A 221 26.93 10.93 -8.86
CA PHE A 221 26.16 9.73 -9.13
C PHE A 221 24.79 10.08 -9.75
N PRO A 222 24.35 9.34 -10.77
CA PRO A 222 23.10 9.63 -11.48
C PRO A 222 21.87 9.23 -10.65
N ARG A 223 20.86 10.09 -10.66
CA ARG A 223 19.55 9.87 -10.04
C ARG A 223 18.45 10.23 -11.03
N ARG A 224 17.54 9.30 -11.35
CA ARG A 224 16.34 9.59 -12.15
C ARG A 224 15.17 9.96 -11.24
N LEU A 225 14.61 11.16 -11.39
CA LEU A 225 13.49 11.64 -10.59
C LEU A 225 12.23 10.80 -10.83
N ARG A 226 11.61 10.29 -9.77
CA ARG A 226 10.49 9.33 -9.86
C ARG A 226 9.10 9.95 -9.76
N ARG A 227 8.99 11.21 -9.37
CA ARG A 227 7.75 11.95 -9.09
C ARG A 227 7.98 13.46 -9.26
N GLY A 228 6.90 14.21 -9.45
CA GLY A 228 6.94 15.66 -9.64
C GLY A 228 6.96 16.06 -11.12
N ALA A 229 7.00 17.36 -11.41
CA ALA A 229 6.98 17.89 -12.78
C ALA A 229 8.15 17.37 -13.64
N HIS A 230 9.30 17.13 -13.01
CA HIS A 230 10.54 16.66 -13.63
C HIS A 230 10.68 15.12 -13.64
N GLN A 231 9.57 14.38 -13.64
CA GLN A 231 9.60 12.92 -13.61
C GLN A 231 10.30 12.33 -14.84
N GLY A 232 11.31 11.49 -14.60
CA GLY A 232 12.12 10.84 -15.63
C GLY A 232 13.46 11.53 -15.90
N GLU A 233 13.60 12.81 -15.53
CA GLU A 233 14.83 13.59 -15.70
C GLU A 233 16.01 12.99 -14.92
N LEU A 234 17.20 13.11 -15.50
CA LEU A 234 18.45 12.65 -14.96
C LEU A 234 19.15 13.81 -14.22
N VAL A 235 19.38 13.63 -12.92
CA VAL A 235 20.05 14.59 -12.05
C VAL A 235 21.32 13.96 -11.49
N TRP A 236 22.39 14.74 -11.39
CA TRP A 236 23.68 14.32 -10.85
C TRP A 236 23.86 14.89 -9.44
N ALA A 237 24.16 14.03 -8.45
CA ALA A 237 24.30 14.42 -7.05
C ALA A 237 25.41 13.60 -6.36
N GLU A 238 25.81 13.98 -5.14
CA GLU A 238 26.67 13.09 -4.33
C GLU A 238 25.99 11.74 -4.10
N ILE A 239 26.79 10.66 -4.12
CA ILE A 239 26.31 9.33 -3.75
C ILE A 239 26.16 9.23 -2.22
N GLU A 240 25.06 8.65 -1.77
CA GLU A 240 24.86 8.36 -0.35
C GLU A 240 25.07 6.88 -0.04
N HIS A 241 25.34 6.56 1.22
CA HIS A 241 25.52 5.18 1.70
C HIS A 241 24.31 4.29 1.34
N HIS A 242 23.11 4.85 1.40
CA HIS A 242 21.88 4.14 1.07
C HIS A 242 21.72 3.86 -0.44
N ASP A 243 22.35 4.64 -1.32
CA ASP A 243 22.39 4.37 -2.77
C ASP A 243 23.28 3.17 -3.08
N VAL A 244 24.48 3.11 -2.47
CA VAL A 244 25.42 2.00 -2.64
C VAL A 244 24.77 0.68 -2.20
N LEU A 245 24.16 0.63 -1.01
CA LEU A 245 23.44 -0.56 -0.56
C LEU A 245 22.26 -0.94 -1.48
N ARG A 246 21.53 0.04 -2.02
CA ARG A 246 20.47 -0.21 -3.01
C ARG A 246 21.00 -0.81 -4.30
N LEU A 247 22.21 -0.45 -4.74
CA LEU A 247 22.87 -1.07 -5.88
C LEU A 247 23.26 -2.52 -5.56
N LEU A 248 24.05 -2.73 -4.51
CA LEU A 248 24.58 -4.03 -4.09
C LEU A 248 23.49 -5.07 -3.76
N HIS A 249 22.32 -4.62 -3.29
CA HIS A 249 21.19 -5.51 -2.97
C HIS A 249 20.16 -5.65 -4.09
N HIS A 250 20.37 -5.12 -5.31
CA HIS A 250 19.36 -5.18 -6.38
C HIS A 250 19.75 -6.14 -7.53
N PRO A 251 19.12 -7.34 -7.63
CA PRO A 251 19.49 -8.39 -8.59
C PRO A 251 19.53 -8.00 -10.08
N ALA A 252 18.81 -6.94 -10.48
CA ALA A 252 18.87 -6.45 -11.86
C ALA A 252 20.27 -5.98 -12.31
N TYR A 253 21.15 -5.54 -11.41
CA TYR A 253 22.54 -5.24 -11.77
C TYR A 253 23.34 -6.49 -12.17
N ALA A 254 22.85 -7.68 -11.79
CA ALA A 254 23.38 -8.98 -12.17
C ALA A 254 22.60 -9.64 -13.33
N GLY A 255 21.84 -8.84 -14.10
CA GLY A 255 21.06 -9.32 -15.25
C GLY A 255 19.78 -10.10 -14.90
N ALA A 256 19.32 -10.07 -13.63
CA ALA A 256 18.15 -10.83 -13.22
C ALA A 256 16.86 -10.00 -13.13
N TYR A 257 15.80 -10.54 -13.71
CA TYR A 257 14.43 -10.11 -13.48
C TYR A 257 13.91 -10.64 -12.15
N VAL A 258 13.30 -9.78 -11.34
CA VAL A 258 12.81 -10.12 -9.99
C VAL A 258 11.46 -9.51 -9.67
N TYR A 259 10.53 -10.32 -9.15
CA TYR A 259 9.21 -9.87 -8.72
C TYR A 259 8.78 -10.51 -7.39
N GLY A 260 8.07 -9.76 -6.56
CA GLY A 260 7.64 -10.20 -5.22
C GLY A 260 8.73 -10.10 -4.14
N ARG A 261 9.68 -9.15 -4.29
CA ARG A 261 10.75 -8.91 -3.30
C ARG A 261 10.25 -8.34 -1.97
N SER A 262 9.14 -7.62 -1.98
CA SER A 262 8.48 -7.07 -0.81
C SER A 262 6.97 -7.25 -0.90
N ARG A 263 6.31 -7.27 0.25
CA ARG A 263 4.86 -7.41 0.40
C ARG A 263 4.34 -6.20 1.18
N THR A 264 3.37 -5.51 0.61
CA THR A 264 2.66 -4.43 1.28
C THR A 264 1.37 -4.98 1.91
N THR A 265 1.17 -4.74 3.20
CA THR A 265 -0.06 -5.03 3.93
C THR A 265 -0.62 -3.75 4.54
N LYS A 266 -1.95 -3.65 4.65
CA LYS A 266 -2.60 -2.59 5.43
C LYS A 266 -2.78 -3.07 6.87
N THR A 267 -2.39 -2.26 7.85
CA THR A 267 -2.73 -2.51 9.26
C THR A 267 -4.17 -2.09 9.54
N ALA A 268 -4.69 -2.44 10.72
CA ALA A 268 -6.04 -2.02 11.16
C ALA A 268 -6.19 -0.50 11.18
N ASP A 269 -5.14 0.24 11.53
CA ASP A 269 -5.09 1.72 11.51
C ASP A 269 -5.01 2.32 10.10
N GLY A 270 -5.16 1.51 9.05
CA GLY A 270 -5.06 1.94 7.65
C GLY A 270 -3.63 2.22 7.15
N LYS A 271 -2.61 2.16 8.01
CA LYS A 271 -1.22 2.39 7.64
C LYS A 271 -0.71 1.28 6.72
N LEU A 272 0.12 1.64 5.74
CA LEU A 272 0.81 0.69 4.89
C LEU A 272 2.08 0.19 5.59
N HIS A 273 2.15 -1.11 5.85
CA HIS A 273 3.36 -1.78 6.29
C HIS A 273 3.98 -2.50 5.08
N ILE A 274 5.27 -2.31 4.86
CA ILE A 274 6.03 -2.95 3.78
C ILE A 274 7.04 -3.88 4.45
N GLN A 275 6.97 -5.17 4.12
CA GLN A 275 7.87 -6.19 4.62
C GLN A 275 8.66 -6.80 3.46
N ASP A 276 9.96 -6.97 3.62
CA ASP A 276 10.77 -7.71 2.65
C ASP A 276 10.45 -9.21 2.72
N VAL A 277 10.33 -9.82 1.53
CA VAL A 277 9.97 -11.23 1.37
C VAL A 277 11.25 -12.05 1.22
N PRO A 278 11.41 -13.17 1.94
CA PRO A 278 12.56 -14.04 1.76
C PRO A 278 12.72 -14.54 0.32
N ARG A 279 13.96 -14.66 -0.15
CA ARG A 279 14.25 -14.97 -1.56
C ARG A 279 13.65 -16.30 -2.05
N ALA A 280 13.53 -17.29 -1.17
CA ALA A 280 12.84 -18.55 -1.47
C ALA A 280 11.33 -18.36 -1.80
N ASN A 281 10.74 -17.26 -1.33
CA ASN A 281 9.33 -16.92 -1.51
C ASN A 281 9.10 -15.81 -2.55
N TRP A 282 10.12 -15.40 -3.31
CA TRP A 282 9.94 -14.47 -4.43
C TRP A 282 9.10 -15.13 -5.54
N VAL A 283 8.19 -14.37 -6.12
CA VAL A 283 7.26 -14.87 -7.14
C VAL A 283 7.97 -15.21 -8.44
N ALA A 284 9.02 -14.45 -8.77
CA ALA A 284 9.86 -14.68 -9.93
C ALA A 284 11.31 -14.23 -9.64
N LEU A 285 12.26 -15.08 -10.05
CA LEU A 285 13.68 -14.78 -10.16
C LEU A 285 14.16 -15.46 -11.45
N VAL A 286 14.21 -14.70 -12.54
CA VAL A 286 14.73 -15.15 -13.83
C VAL A 286 16.12 -14.55 -13.98
N ARG A 287 17.16 -15.37 -13.93
CA ARG A 287 18.55 -14.95 -14.19
C ARG A 287 18.73 -14.77 -15.69
N GLU A 288 19.74 -13.97 -16.09
CA GLU A 288 20.09 -13.74 -17.50
C GLU A 288 18.91 -13.20 -18.34
N ALA A 289 17.98 -12.49 -17.70
CA ALA A 289 16.83 -11.88 -18.35
C ALA A 289 17.21 -10.63 -19.17
N HIS A 290 18.32 -9.98 -18.81
CA HIS A 290 18.87 -8.82 -19.50
C HIS A 290 20.37 -8.67 -19.17
N VAL A 291 21.08 -7.77 -19.88
CA VAL A 291 22.52 -7.54 -19.67
C VAL A 291 22.77 -6.89 -18.30
N GLY A 292 23.58 -7.53 -17.44
CA GLY A 292 24.01 -6.99 -16.16
C GLY A 292 25.20 -6.02 -16.24
N TYR A 293 25.41 -5.26 -15.16
CA TYR A 293 26.66 -4.53 -14.90
C TYR A 293 27.76 -5.44 -14.35
N ILE A 294 27.37 -6.44 -13.56
CA ILE A 294 28.22 -7.47 -12.95
C ILE A 294 27.65 -8.87 -13.26
N SER A 295 28.44 -9.92 -13.03
CA SER A 295 27.97 -11.30 -13.18
C SER A 295 27.03 -11.73 -12.04
N TRP A 296 26.29 -12.83 -12.22
CA TRP A 296 25.48 -13.39 -11.13
C TRP A 296 26.35 -13.88 -9.96
N GLU A 297 27.55 -14.40 -10.25
CA GLU A 297 28.48 -14.91 -9.24
C GLU A 297 29.07 -13.77 -8.39
N ASP A 298 29.45 -12.67 -9.05
CA ASP A 298 29.94 -11.48 -8.36
C ASP A 298 28.85 -10.83 -7.50
N PHE A 299 27.60 -10.80 -7.98
CA PHE A 299 26.47 -10.33 -7.18
C PHE A 299 26.24 -11.17 -5.91
N GLU A 300 26.33 -12.51 -5.99
CA GLU A 300 26.23 -13.35 -4.80
C GLU A 300 27.41 -13.12 -3.84
N ARG A 301 28.63 -12.95 -4.38
CA ARG A 301 29.86 -12.64 -3.63
C ARG A 301 29.76 -11.31 -2.87
N GLU A 302 29.42 -10.24 -3.58
CA GLU A 302 29.28 -8.88 -3.03
C GLU A 302 28.13 -8.78 -2.03
N ARG A 303 27.00 -9.44 -2.30
CA ARG A 303 25.85 -9.51 -1.39
C ARG A 303 26.21 -10.15 -0.06
N VAL A 304 27.05 -11.18 -0.05
CA VAL A 304 27.56 -11.78 1.19
C VAL A 304 28.45 -10.79 1.95
N THR A 305 29.39 -10.11 1.29
CA THR A 305 30.25 -9.09 1.91
C THR A 305 29.43 -7.94 2.51
N ALA A 306 28.47 -7.38 1.77
CA ALA A 306 27.57 -6.32 2.26
C ALA A 306 26.71 -6.77 3.45
N CYS A 307 26.28 -8.04 3.48
CA CYS A 307 25.57 -8.63 4.61
C CYS A 307 26.41 -8.71 5.90
N PHE A 308 27.73 -8.87 5.80
CA PHE A 308 28.64 -8.80 6.96
C PHE A 308 28.84 -7.37 7.47
N GLU A 309 28.80 -6.36 6.58
CA GLU A 309 28.86 -4.93 6.97
C GLU A 309 27.58 -4.48 7.70
N GLN A 310 26.41 -5.05 7.37
CA GLN A 310 25.13 -4.72 8.02
C GLN A 310 24.27 -5.95 8.40
N PRO A 311 24.53 -6.60 9.55
CA PRO A 311 23.73 -7.74 10.03
C PRO A 311 22.24 -7.43 10.25
N SER A 312 21.90 -6.19 10.60
CA SER A 312 20.52 -5.75 10.84
C SER A 312 19.66 -5.62 9.58
N VAL A 313 20.30 -5.47 8.40
CA VAL A 313 19.62 -5.42 7.09
C VAL A 313 19.59 -6.81 6.45
N CYS A 314 20.57 -7.66 6.77
CA CYS A 314 20.65 -9.01 6.24
C CYS A 314 19.82 -10.04 7.05
N SER A 315 18.49 -10.00 6.89
CA SER A 315 17.54 -10.96 7.49
C SER A 315 17.66 -12.42 6.99
N GLN A 316 18.75 -12.78 6.30
CA GLN A 316 18.80 -13.94 5.40
C GLN A 316 20.19 -14.51 5.09
N ALA A 317 21.25 -14.08 5.79
CA ALA A 317 22.49 -14.85 5.76
C ALA A 317 22.24 -16.18 6.48
N PHE A 318 22.31 -17.29 5.73
CA PHE A 318 22.18 -18.64 6.27
C PHE A 318 23.47 -18.99 7.02
N PHE A 319 23.64 -18.42 8.22
CA PHE A 319 24.72 -18.80 9.12
C PHE A 319 24.49 -20.25 9.58
N PRO A 320 25.40 -21.21 9.29
CA PRO A 320 25.31 -22.54 9.86
C PRO A 320 25.70 -22.46 11.34
N THR A 321 24.72 -22.14 12.19
CA THR A 321 24.88 -22.06 13.65
C THR A 321 24.92 -23.46 14.27
N THR A 322 25.91 -24.27 13.89
CA THR A 322 26.23 -25.50 14.62
C THR A 322 27.66 -25.98 14.31
N ARG A 323 28.36 -26.45 15.35
CA ARG A 323 29.61 -27.20 15.21
C ARG A 323 29.31 -28.48 14.43
N GLY A 324 29.75 -28.56 13.18
CA GLY A 324 29.61 -29.74 12.33
C GLY A 324 30.36 -29.55 11.02
N THR A 325 31.31 -30.44 10.74
CA THR A 325 32.12 -30.45 9.52
C THR A 325 31.27 -30.78 8.29
N CYS A 326 30.87 -29.75 7.54
CA CYS A 326 30.38 -29.90 6.17
C CYS A 326 31.38 -29.23 5.21
N ALA A 327 32.04 -30.02 4.37
CA ALA A 327 33.04 -29.54 3.44
C ALA A 327 32.39 -28.80 2.25
N LEU A 328 32.46 -27.47 2.25
CA LEU A 328 32.38 -26.68 1.02
C LEU A 328 33.70 -26.84 0.27
N ALA A 329 33.80 -27.88 -0.56
CA ALA A 329 34.90 -28.01 -1.51
C ALA A 329 34.88 -26.80 -2.47
N GLY A 330 35.87 -25.90 -2.31
CA GLY A 330 36.09 -24.76 -3.21
C GLY A 330 35.95 -23.36 -2.60
N PHE A 331 35.51 -23.21 -1.34
CA PHE A 331 35.42 -21.88 -0.70
C PHE A 331 36.50 -21.73 0.38
N ASP A 332 37.60 -21.01 0.08
CA ASP A 332 38.66 -20.68 1.04
C ASP A 332 38.22 -19.50 1.93
N PRO A 333 37.88 -19.70 3.22
CA PRO A 333 37.43 -18.62 4.10
C PRO A 333 38.57 -17.68 4.51
N LEU A 334 39.83 -18.05 4.26
CA LEU A 334 41.02 -17.29 4.61
C LEU A 334 41.39 -16.25 3.53
N TRP A 335 40.64 -16.13 2.43
CA TRP A 335 40.89 -15.11 1.40
C TRP A 335 40.85 -13.68 1.96
N LEU A 336 39.97 -13.44 2.95
CA LEU A 336 39.87 -12.17 3.70
C LEU A 336 41.13 -11.87 4.54
N LEU A 337 41.82 -12.91 5.03
CA LEU A 337 43.04 -12.78 5.82
C LEU A 337 44.31 -12.61 4.97
N ARG A 338 44.29 -12.95 3.67
CA ARG A 338 45.43 -12.69 2.76
C ARG A 338 45.44 -11.29 2.16
N ARG A 339 44.45 -10.44 2.46
CA ARG A 339 44.33 -9.07 1.91
C ARG A 339 45.08 -8.00 2.73
N THR A 340 45.79 -8.38 3.79
CA THR A 340 46.43 -7.43 4.74
C THR A 340 47.93 -7.18 4.52
N ASP A 341 48.56 -7.83 3.54
CA ASP A 341 50.02 -7.77 3.34
C ASP A 341 50.50 -6.72 2.32
N ASP A 342 49.59 -5.99 1.67
CA ASP A 342 49.95 -4.73 0.99
C ASP A 342 49.92 -3.57 2.01
N GLY A 343 51.11 -3.07 2.35
CA GLY A 343 51.34 -2.29 3.56
C GLY A 343 50.72 -0.90 3.61
N ALA A 344 49.70 -0.72 4.46
CA ALA A 344 49.15 0.61 4.79
C ALA A 344 48.47 0.72 6.18
N LEU A 345 48.85 -0.09 7.18
CA LEU A 345 48.26 -0.05 8.53
C LEU A 345 49.31 0.08 9.65
N SER A 346 49.15 1.09 10.50
CA SER A 346 50.01 1.33 11.65
C SER A 346 49.74 0.35 12.80
N PRO A 347 50.68 0.16 13.75
CA PRO A 347 50.48 -0.74 14.90
C PRO A 347 49.22 -0.44 15.73
N ALA A 348 48.82 0.84 15.81
CA ALA A 348 47.61 1.26 16.51
C ALA A 348 46.31 0.76 15.85
N GLN A 349 46.29 0.59 14.52
CA GLN A 349 45.13 0.08 13.79
C GLN A 349 44.96 -1.43 13.95
N ARG A 350 46.05 -2.18 14.19
CA ARG A 350 46.00 -3.62 14.51
C ARG A 350 45.37 -3.87 15.88
N ALA A 351 45.60 -3.00 16.86
CA ALA A 351 45.05 -3.13 18.21
C ALA A 351 43.50 -3.01 18.27
N ALA A 352 42.89 -2.33 17.29
CA ALA A 352 41.43 -2.19 17.19
C ALA A 352 40.70 -3.43 16.63
N TYR A 353 41.44 -4.40 16.07
CA TYR A 353 40.87 -5.56 15.36
C TYR A 353 40.90 -6.88 16.14
N HIS A 354 41.26 -6.85 17.43
CA HIS A 354 41.08 -7.99 18.33
C HIS A 354 39.68 -7.93 18.98
N PRO A 355 38.74 -8.85 18.64
CA PRO A 355 37.53 -9.00 19.43
C PRO A 355 37.93 -9.52 20.82
N ARG A 356 37.54 -8.79 21.87
CA ARG A 356 37.64 -9.29 23.25
C ARG A 356 36.69 -10.48 23.42
N LEU A 357 37.20 -11.69 23.23
CA LEU A 357 36.54 -12.92 23.64
C LEU A 357 36.58 -13.02 25.17
N SER A 358 35.67 -12.31 25.83
CA SER A 358 35.37 -12.49 27.25
C SER A 358 34.70 -13.84 27.46
N VAL A 359 35.48 -14.90 27.70
CA VAL A 359 34.97 -16.22 28.08
C VAL A 359 34.44 -16.14 29.52
N PRO A 360 33.16 -16.44 29.79
CA PRO A 360 32.69 -16.65 31.15
C PRO A 360 33.15 -18.02 31.65
N GLU A 361 33.82 -18.06 32.79
CA GLU A 361 34.18 -19.34 33.44
C GLU A 361 32.93 -20.15 33.84
N PRO A 362 33.01 -21.49 33.82
CA PRO A 362 31.87 -22.35 34.12
C PRO A 362 31.57 -22.37 35.63
N LYS A 363 30.50 -21.68 36.04
CA LYS A 363 29.96 -21.83 37.39
C LYS A 363 29.35 -23.23 37.56
N HIS A 364 29.79 -23.94 38.60
CA HIS A 364 29.25 -25.23 39.01
C HIS A 364 27.73 -25.18 39.26
N CYS A 365 27.03 -26.23 38.85
CA CYS A 365 25.68 -26.56 39.33
C CYS A 365 25.75 -27.66 40.41
N PRO A 366 24.94 -27.56 41.47
CA PRO A 366 24.57 -28.71 42.30
C PRO A 366 23.03 -28.91 42.39
N GLY A 367 22.58 -30.17 42.35
CA GLY A 367 21.20 -30.64 42.68
C GLY A 367 20.13 -30.35 41.61
N GLU A 368 19.44 -31.30 40.98
CA GLU A 368 18.68 -32.51 41.41
C GLU A 368 17.20 -32.25 41.80
N TYR A 369 16.30 -33.11 41.26
CA TYR A 369 14.85 -33.29 41.56
C TYR A 369 13.89 -32.11 41.21
N SER A 370 12.64 -32.33 40.78
CA SER A 370 11.95 -33.53 40.26
C SER A 370 10.73 -33.13 39.38
N LEU A 371 10.15 -34.11 38.69
CA LEU A 371 8.91 -33.98 37.90
C LEU A 371 7.68 -33.63 38.76
N SER A 372 6.77 -32.80 38.23
CA SER A 372 5.33 -33.04 38.40
C SER A 372 4.46 -32.36 37.33
N THR A 373 3.46 -33.09 36.87
CA THR A 373 2.38 -32.69 35.95
C THR A 373 1.11 -32.33 36.70
N HIS A 374 0.31 -31.39 36.20
CA HIS A 374 -1.17 -31.18 36.29
C HIS A 374 -1.44 -29.67 36.18
N SER A 375 -2.59 -29.10 35.81
CA SER A 375 -3.85 -29.48 35.14
C SER A 375 -4.81 -28.29 35.38
N TRP A 376 -5.48 -27.80 34.33
CA TRP A 376 -6.79 -27.08 34.31
C TRP A 376 -7.40 -26.47 35.60
N ALA A 377 -7.86 -25.21 35.55
CA ALA A 377 -9.30 -24.81 35.65
C ALA A 377 -9.57 -23.31 35.97
N ARG A 378 -10.82 -22.90 35.72
CA ARG A 378 -11.42 -21.55 35.63
C ARG A 378 -11.89 -20.94 36.98
N SER A 379 -11.90 -19.60 37.06
CA SER A 379 -13.00 -18.71 37.56
C SER A 379 -12.51 -17.23 37.52
N GLY A 380 -13.22 -16.20 37.02
CA GLY A 380 -14.49 -15.60 37.49
C GLY A 380 -14.22 -14.64 38.68
N SER A 381 -14.69 -13.40 38.83
CA SER A 381 -15.55 -12.42 38.11
C SER A 381 -15.70 -11.16 39.05
N SER A 382 -16.46 -10.11 38.67
CA SER A 382 -16.76 -8.86 39.44
C SER A 382 -15.60 -7.83 39.58
N ARG A 383 -15.69 -6.49 39.36
CA ARG A 383 -16.71 -5.48 38.94
C ARG A 383 -17.33 -4.57 40.05
N TRP A 384 -17.08 -3.24 39.92
CA TRP A 384 -17.80 -2.03 40.43
C TRP A 384 -17.33 -1.23 41.68
N GLY A 385 -17.44 0.11 41.54
CA GLY A 385 -17.32 1.19 42.57
C GLY A 385 -15.99 1.98 42.48
N GLY A 386 -15.91 3.32 42.53
CA GLY A 386 -16.89 4.45 42.58
C GLY A 386 -16.13 5.80 42.73
N ALA A 387 -16.69 6.93 42.24
CA ALA A 387 -16.06 8.28 42.20
C ALA A 387 -16.26 9.09 43.53
N PRO A 388 -16.01 10.43 43.70
CA PRO A 388 -15.62 11.57 42.80
C PRO A 388 -14.34 12.33 43.30
N GLY A 389 -13.92 13.55 42.88
CA GLY A 389 -14.32 14.54 41.85
C GLY A 389 -13.67 15.95 42.06
N ALA A 390 -14.04 16.95 41.23
CA ALA A 390 -13.64 18.39 41.23
C ALA A 390 -12.16 18.71 40.83
N HIS A 391 -11.79 19.86 40.23
CA HIS A 391 -12.46 21.16 39.96
C HIS A 391 -11.96 21.80 38.64
N ASP A 392 -12.80 22.60 37.97
CA ASP A 392 -12.44 23.61 36.92
C ASP A 392 -12.89 25.00 37.43
N PRO A 393 -12.21 26.11 37.07
CA PRO A 393 -12.83 27.06 36.13
C PRO A 393 -11.86 27.91 35.26
N ARG A 394 -12.30 28.34 34.06
CA ARG A 394 -12.57 29.77 33.71
C ARG A 394 -12.98 30.02 32.26
N SER A 395 -14.04 30.83 32.10
CA SER A 395 -14.37 31.63 30.91
C SER A 395 -14.82 33.03 31.35
N PRO A 396 -14.74 34.08 30.49
CA PRO A 396 -15.57 35.28 30.61
C PRO A 396 -16.56 35.43 29.44
N ARG A 397 -17.63 36.19 29.68
CA ARG A 397 -18.74 36.47 28.74
C ARG A 397 -18.58 37.82 28.01
N LEU A 398 -19.45 37.99 27.01
CA LEU A 398 -19.78 39.21 26.26
C LEU A 398 -20.24 40.38 27.16
N ASP A 399 -20.10 41.64 26.67
CA ASP A 399 -21.28 42.46 26.37
C ASP A 399 -21.01 43.76 25.55
N LEU A 400 -21.94 44.01 24.61
CA LEU A 400 -22.54 45.25 24.07
C LEU A 400 -21.77 46.61 24.04
N GLY A 401 -21.84 47.29 22.87
CA GLY A 401 -21.57 48.73 22.72
C GLY A 401 -21.81 49.24 21.28
N SER A 402 -22.71 50.20 21.08
CA SER A 402 -23.21 50.66 19.76
C SER A 402 -22.60 51.97 19.23
N THR A 403 -22.51 52.12 17.90
CA THR A 403 -22.52 53.33 17.02
C THR A 403 -21.60 53.07 15.80
N GLY A 404 -21.84 53.54 14.57
CA GLY A 404 -22.99 54.21 13.92
C GLY A 404 -22.53 54.92 12.62
N GLY A 405 -23.28 54.83 11.50
CA GLY A 405 -23.18 55.78 10.38
C GLY A 405 -22.69 55.31 8.99
N SER A 406 -23.53 55.60 7.98
CA SER A 406 -23.23 56.00 6.57
C SER A 406 -22.53 55.05 5.56
N HIS A 407 -23.37 54.47 4.68
CA HIS A 407 -23.25 54.31 3.22
C HIS A 407 -22.67 55.55 2.44
N PRO A 408 -22.45 55.49 1.09
CA PRO A 408 -21.86 54.43 0.23
C PRO A 408 -20.99 54.97 -0.97
N ALA A 409 -20.64 54.06 -1.90
CA ALA A 409 -20.60 54.24 -3.38
C ALA A 409 -19.29 54.52 -4.16
N SER A 410 -19.26 53.90 -5.35
CA SER A 410 -18.35 54.08 -6.51
C SER A 410 -16.90 53.57 -6.36
N ARG A 411 -16.27 52.94 -7.36
CA ARG A 411 -16.66 52.62 -8.75
C ARG A 411 -16.43 51.14 -9.06
#